data_AF-A0A9X9HXF9-F1
#
_entry.id   AF-A0A9X9HXF9-F1
#
_cell.length_a   1.000
_cell.length_b   1.000
_cell.length_c   1.000
_cell.angle_alpha   90.00
_cell.angle_beta   90.00
_cell.angle_gamma   90.00
#
_symmetry.space_group_name_H-M   'P 1'
#
loop_
_entity.id
_entity.type
_entity.pdbx_description
1 polymer ?
#
loop_
_entity_poly.entity_id
_entity_poly.type
_entity_poly.pdbx_seq_one_letter_code
_entity_poly.pdbx_strand_id
1 'polypeptide(L)'
;MKDVNSVNKIIKTFFEKKEWRFQEVKLKERNFYAFFIYFHKVESDDDNSWSIMLHIDEEGRFIQLLSILNTRELKFMEEKIKLFEFLFEINQKHKLIKCGYSNNKITYFVDVLVGDSLLTDEQLDRAFSAMLYNLNYSHENIKDYLE
;
A
#
# COMPACT_ATOMS: atom_id res chain seq x y z
N MET A 1 15.38 14.07 18.50
CA MET A 1 14.92 14.05 17.08
C MET A 1 15.07 12.61 16.60
N LYS A 2 14.03 12.00 16.04
CA LYS A 2 14.19 10.67 15.43
C LYS A 2 15.03 10.83 14.18
N ASP A 3 16.04 9.99 14.05
CA ASP A 3 16.80 9.88 12.82
C ASP A 3 16.10 8.84 11.94
N VAL A 4 15.86 9.18 10.66
CA VAL A 4 15.31 8.28 9.63
C VAL A 4 16.09 6.97 9.55
N ASN A 5 17.38 6.97 9.90
CA ASN A 5 18.18 5.75 9.97
C ASN A 5 17.65 4.75 11.02
N SER A 6 17.08 5.25 12.14
CA SER A 6 16.48 4.39 13.17
C SER A 6 15.17 3.79 12.69
N VAL A 7 14.34 4.58 11.99
CA VAL A 7 13.09 4.10 11.37
C VAL A 7 13.38 3.05 10.31
N ASN A 8 14.34 3.30 9.42
CA ASN A 8 14.78 2.36 8.40
C ASN A 8 15.28 1.05 9.01
N LYS A 9 16.00 1.10 10.15
CA LYS A 9 16.44 -0.10 10.85
C LYS A 9 15.26 -0.92 11.37
N ILE A 10 14.25 -0.28 11.97
CA ILE A 10 13.04 -0.97 12.45
C ILE A 10 12.33 -1.68 11.29
N ILE A 11 12.13 -0.98 10.18
CA ILE A 11 11.43 -1.51 9.00
C ILE A 11 12.19 -2.70 8.39
N LYS A 12 13.52 -2.60 8.24
CA LYS A 12 14.34 -3.70 7.73
C LYS A 12 14.27 -4.92 8.63
N THR A 13 14.45 -4.72 9.94
CA THR A 13 14.33 -5.79 10.92
C THR A 13 12.94 -6.43 10.91
N PHE A 14 11.88 -5.64 10.72
CA PHE A 14 10.52 -6.17 10.57
C PHE A 14 10.39 -7.06 9.33
N PHE A 15 10.88 -6.63 8.16
CA PHE A 15 10.83 -7.45 6.94
C PHE A 15 11.69 -8.70 7.02
N GLU A 16 12.89 -8.61 7.62
CA GLU A 16 13.76 -9.76 7.87
C GLU A 16 13.07 -10.80 8.76
N LYS A 17 12.43 -10.38 9.86
CA LYS A 17 11.65 -11.28 10.74
C LYS A 17 10.48 -11.95 10.03
N LYS A 18 9.88 -11.26 9.06
CA LYS A 18 8.75 -11.76 8.26
C LYS A 18 9.19 -12.62 7.08
N GLU A 19 10.50 -12.71 6.83
CA GLU A 19 11.08 -13.37 5.65
C GLU A 19 10.53 -12.80 4.32
N TRP A 20 10.16 -11.52 4.33
CA TRP A 20 9.60 -10.86 3.14
C TRP A 20 10.71 -10.32 2.24
N ARG A 21 10.56 -10.52 0.93
CA ARG A 21 11.47 -9.96 -0.08
C ARG A 21 11.11 -8.50 -0.34
N PHE A 22 12.11 -7.63 -0.28
CA PHE A 22 11.93 -6.19 -0.53
C PHE A 22 13.11 -5.58 -1.30
N GLN A 23 12.85 -4.49 -2.01
CA GLN A 23 13.85 -3.65 -2.65
C GLN A 23 13.79 -2.24 -2.06
N GLU A 24 14.93 -1.75 -1.58
CA GLU A 24 15.07 -0.36 -1.12
C GLU A 24 15.45 0.56 -2.29
N VAL A 25 14.73 1.67 -2.43
CA VAL A 25 15.01 2.70 -3.43
C VAL A 25 15.13 4.05 -2.73
N LYS A 26 16.28 4.70 -2.89
CA LYS A 26 16.50 6.07 -2.41
C LYS A 26 16.30 7.04 -3.57
N LEU A 27 15.18 7.77 -3.56
CA LEU A 27 14.88 8.77 -4.59
C LEU A 27 15.54 10.10 -4.22
N LYS A 28 16.69 10.36 -4.85
CA LYS A 28 17.53 11.55 -4.58
C LYS A 28 16.83 12.88 -4.85
N GLU A 29 15.81 12.91 -5.72
CA GLU A 29 15.17 14.15 -6.16
C GLU A 29 14.00 14.60 -5.28
N ARG A 30 13.51 13.74 -4.38
CA ARG A 30 12.28 14.00 -3.62
C ARG A 30 12.39 13.78 -2.12
N ASN A 31 13.60 13.62 -1.59
CA ASN A 31 13.78 13.71 -0.14
C ASN A 31 12.88 12.68 0.59
N PHE A 32 12.85 11.43 0.13
CA PHE A 32 12.15 10.36 0.82
C PHE A 32 12.80 9.00 0.57
N TYR A 33 12.53 8.06 1.49
CA TYR A 33 12.94 6.66 1.39
C TYR A 33 11.73 5.83 0.98
N ALA A 34 11.93 4.89 0.06
CA ALA A 34 10.90 3.97 -0.38
C ALA A 34 11.39 2.52 -0.32
N PHE A 35 10.54 1.64 0.20
CA PHE A 35 10.71 0.19 0.11
C PHE A 35 9.61 -0.36 -0.77
N PHE A 36 9.98 -1.16 -1.78
CA PHE A 36 9.04 -1.92 -2.61
C PHE A 36 9.00 -3.36 -2.12
N ILE A 37 7.81 -3.84 -1.78
CA ILE A 37 7.57 -5.18 -1.26
C ILE A 37 6.62 -5.89 -2.23
N TYR A 38 6.98 -7.12 -2.58
CA TYR A 38 6.19 -7.96 -3.48
C TYR A 38 5.58 -9.12 -2.70
N PHE A 39 4.26 -9.29 -2.79
CA PHE A 39 3.53 -10.38 -2.18
C PHE A 39 2.89 -11.23 -3.26
N HIS A 40 3.12 -12.54 -3.28
CA HIS A 40 2.42 -13.42 -4.22
C HIS A 40 0.93 -13.51 -3.85
N LYS A 41 0.04 -13.43 -4.84
CA LYS A 41 -1.42 -13.54 -4.64
C LYS A 41 -1.87 -14.98 -4.32
N VAL A 42 -1.03 -15.98 -4.64
CA VAL A 42 -1.25 -17.43 -4.42
C VAL A 42 0.10 -18.09 -4.10
N GLU A 43 0.12 -19.29 -3.50
CA GLU A 43 1.34 -20.05 -3.17
C GLU A 43 2.13 -20.62 -4.38
N SER A 44 1.99 -20.07 -5.60
CA SER A 44 2.62 -20.57 -6.83
C SER A 44 3.38 -19.50 -7.62
N ASP A 45 4.36 -19.94 -8.43
CA ASP A 45 5.21 -19.17 -9.38
C ASP A 45 4.43 -18.51 -10.55
N ASP A 46 3.31 -17.85 -10.26
CA ASP A 46 2.60 -17.01 -11.22
C ASP A 46 3.03 -15.54 -11.02
N ASP A 47 3.09 -14.74 -12.10
CA ASP A 47 3.44 -13.31 -12.08
C ASP A 47 2.39 -12.46 -11.32
N ASN A 48 1.34 -13.11 -10.83
CA ASN A 48 0.30 -12.55 -9.99
C ASN A 48 0.83 -12.21 -8.59
N SER A 49 1.33 -10.98 -8.45
CA SER A 49 1.78 -10.39 -7.19
C SER A 49 1.11 -9.05 -6.88
N TRP A 50 1.04 -8.72 -5.61
CA TRP A 50 0.79 -7.36 -5.13
C TRP A 50 2.11 -6.62 -4.99
N SER A 51 2.16 -5.39 -5.49
CA SER A 51 3.24 -4.46 -5.17
C SER A 51 2.73 -3.46 -4.15
N ILE A 52 3.44 -3.35 -3.02
CA ILE A 52 3.19 -2.37 -1.98
C ILE A 52 4.45 -1.55 -1.78
N MET A 53 4.34 -0.23 -1.90
CA MET A 53 5.38 0.72 -1.60
C MET A 53 5.20 1.25 -0.18
N LEU A 54 6.22 1.16 0.65
CA LEU A 54 6.31 1.84 1.93
C LEU A 54 7.14 3.11 1.76
N HIS A 55 6.49 4.25 1.88
CA HIS A 55 7.07 5.59 1.79
C HIS A 55 7.37 6.14 3.18
N ILE A 56 8.54 6.78 3.35
CA ILE A 56 8.98 7.42 4.59
C ILE A 56 9.52 8.81 4.25
N ASP A 57 9.03 9.85 4.92
CA ASP A 57 9.57 11.20 4.79
C ASP A 57 11.00 11.32 5.36
N GLU A 58 11.70 12.42 5.06
CA GLU A 58 13.09 12.62 5.50
C GLU A 58 13.31 12.54 7.00
N GLU A 59 12.30 12.95 7.76
CA GLU A 59 12.37 13.04 9.21
C GLU A 59 11.87 11.76 9.90
N GLY A 60 11.37 10.77 9.14
CA GLY A 60 10.79 9.55 9.67
C GLY A 60 9.54 9.80 10.54
N ARG A 61 8.85 10.92 10.32
CA ARG A 61 7.61 11.32 11.02
C ARG A 61 6.36 10.90 10.27
N PHE A 62 6.47 10.65 8.97
CA PHE A 62 5.37 10.24 8.14
C PHE A 62 5.73 8.97 7.37
N ILE A 63 4.96 7.91 7.63
CA ILE A 63 5.15 6.59 7.01
C ILE A 63 3.83 6.14 6.42
N GLN A 64 3.83 5.81 5.13
CA GLN A 64 2.62 5.45 4.40
C GLN A 64 2.85 4.22 3.53
N LEU A 65 1.90 3.29 3.53
CA LEU A 65 1.81 2.24 2.52
C LEU A 65 0.99 2.75 1.35
N LEU A 66 1.43 2.42 0.14
CA LEU A 66 0.77 2.73 -1.12
C LEU A 66 0.73 1.48 -1.99
N SER A 67 -0.40 1.22 -2.61
CA SER A 67 -0.52 0.20 -3.66
C SER A 67 -1.40 0.73 -4.79
N ILE A 68 -1.07 0.34 -6.01
CA ILE A 68 -1.75 0.81 -7.22
C ILE A 68 -2.27 -0.41 -7.97
N LEU A 69 -3.56 -0.40 -8.31
CA LEU A 69 -4.16 -1.31 -9.27
C LEU A 69 -4.44 -0.54 -10.56
N ASN A 70 -3.97 -1.04 -11.68
CA ASN A 70 -4.35 -0.50 -12.99
C ASN A 70 -5.73 -1.02 -13.36
N THR A 71 -6.54 -0.15 -13.94
CA THR A 71 -7.82 -0.50 -14.54
C THR A 71 -7.68 -0.44 -16.05
N ARG A 72 -8.48 -1.25 -16.76
CA ARG A 72 -8.75 -0.93 -18.16
C ARG A 72 -9.40 0.45 -18.28
N GLU A 73 -9.45 0.97 -19.50
CA GLU A 73 -10.20 2.20 -19.78
C GLU A 73 -11.70 1.98 -19.51
N LEU A 74 -12.27 2.77 -18.60
CA LEU A 74 -13.71 2.76 -18.30
C LEU A 74 -14.41 3.77 -19.21
N LYS A 75 -15.05 3.27 -20.27
CA LYS A 75 -15.68 4.11 -21.30
C LYS A 75 -17.07 4.58 -20.89
N PHE A 76 -17.78 3.78 -20.10
CA PHE A 76 -19.15 4.05 -19.71
C PHE A 76 -19.24 4.67 -18.31
N MET A 77 -20.21 5.56 -18.11
CA MET A 77 -20.39 6.26 -16.83
C MET A 77 -20.88 5.29 -15.75
N GLU A 78 -21.70 4.31 -16.14
CA GLU A 78 -22.25 3.28 -15.26
C GLU A 78 -21.15 2.41 -14.63
N GLU A 79 -20.11 2.09 -15.41
CA GLU A 79 -18.94 1.36 -14.91
C GLU A 79 -18.19 2.19 -13.85
N LYS A 80 -18.01 3.48 -14.11
CA LYS A 80 -17.34 4.39 -13.18
C LYS A 80 -18.13 4.53 -11.88
N ILE A 81 -19.46 4.68 -11.96
CA ILE A 81 -20.32 4.79 -10.79
C ILE A 81 -20.21 3.53 -9.92
N LYS A 82 -20.32 2.34 -10.50
CA LYS A 82 -20.19 1.07 -9.75
C LYS A 82 -18.82 0.94 -9.08
N LEU A 83 -17.74 1.31 -9.77
CA LEU A 83 -16.41 1.32 -9.18
C LEU A 83 -16.33 2.33 -8.02
N PHE A 84 -16.86 3.54 -8.19
CA PHE A 84 -16.86 4.55 -7.13
C PHE A 84 -17.67 4.13 -5.91
N GLU A 85 -18.83 3.48 -6.09
CA GLU A 85 -19.64 2.93 -5.00
C GLU A 85 -18.85 1.88 -4.20
N PHE A 86 -18.16 0.97 -4.89
CA PHE A 86 -17.30 -0.03 -4.25
C PHE A 86 -16.14 0.61 -3.47
N LEU A 87 -15.44 1.57 -4.06
CA LEU A 87 -14.34 2.27 -3.36
C LEU A 87 -14.86 3.10 -2.17
N PHE A 88 -16.04 3.69 -2.30
CA PHE A 88 -16.70 4.38 -1.20
C PHE A 88 -17.01 3.43 -0.04
N GLU A 89 -17.46 2.21 -0.33
CA GLU A 89 -17.70 1.17 0.68
C GLU A 89 -16.42 0.82 1.46
N ILE A 90 -15.28 0.63 0.76
CA ILE A 90 -13.99 0.40 1.41
C ILE A 90 -13.63 1.55 2.36
N ASN A 91 -13.74 2.79 1.88
CA ASN A 91 -13.46 3.99 2.66
C ASN A 91 -14.36 4.15 3.90
N GLN A 92 -15.60 3.65 3.86
CA GLN A 92 -16.53 3.70 5.00
C GLN A 92 -16.28 2.58 6.01
N LYS A 93 -16.02 1.35 5.52
CA LYS A 93 -15.86 0.16 6.38
C LYS A 93 -14.52 0.14 7.09
N HIS A 94 -13.45 0.59 6.44
CA HIS A 94 -12.11 0.42 6.94
C HIS A 94 -11.45 1.76 7.26
N LYS A 95 -11.46 2.14 8.54
CA LYS A 95 -10.88 3.42 9.02
C LYS A 95 -9.38 3.58 8.73
N LEU A 96 -8.67 2.47 8.53
CA LEU A 96 -7.22 2.46 8.36
C LEU A 96 -6.78 2.66 6.90
N ILE A 97 -7.58 2.16 5.93
CA ILE A 97 -7.25 2.25 4.50
C ILE A 97 -8.10 3.32 3.85
N LYS A 98 -7.49 4.02 2.89
CA LYS A 98 -8.19 4.94 2.02
C LYS A 98 -7.90 4.53 0.58
N CYS A 99 -8.87 4.73 -0.30
CA CYS A 99 -8.70 4.48 -1.71
C CYS A 99 -9.39 5.54 -2.57
N GLY A 100 -8.86 5.72 -3.77
CA GLY A 100 -9.41 6.63 -4.77
C GLY A 100 -9.08 6.16 -6.18
N TYR A 101 -9.80 6.72 -7.15
CA TYR A 101 -9.63 6.38 -8.56
C TYR A 101 -9.33 7.62 -9.39
N SER A 102 -8.26 7.56 -10.18
CA SER A 102 -7.90 8.60 -11.14
C SER A 102 -6.99 8.02 -12.23
N ASN A 103 -7.06 8.55 -13.46
CA ASN A 103 -6.17 8.15 -14.57
C ASN A 103 -6.06 6.63 -14.76
N ASN A 104 -7.19 5.92 -14.76
CA ASN A 104 -7.25 4.46 -14.86
C ASN A 104 -6.44 3.71 -13.79
N LYS A 105 -6.31 4.31 -12.60
CA LYS A 105 -5.58 3.74 -11.46
C LYS A 105 -6.42 3.86 -10.21
N ILE A 106 -6.52 2.75 -9.49
CA ILE A 106 -7.02 2.74 -8.12
C ILE A 106 -5.81 2.80 -7.21
N THR A 107 -5.73 3.84 -6.39
CA THR A 107 -4.66 4.00 -5.41
C THR A 107 -5.20 3.68 -4.03
N TYR A 108 -4.61 2.69 -3.37
CA TYR A 108 -4.84 2.38 -1.97
C TYR A 108 -3.71 2.95 -1.14
N PHE A 109 -4.03 3.51 0.03
CA PHE A 109 -3.03 3.96 0.97
C PHE A 109 -3.43 3.76 2.43
N VAL A 110 -2.43 3.53 3.27
CA VAL A 110 -2.55 3.38 4.73
C VAL A 110 -1.51 4.27 5.39
N ASP A 111 -1.95 5.21 6.21
CA ASP A 111 -1.05 6.01 7.05
C ASP A 111 -0.61 5.13 8.24
N VAL A 112 0.63 4.63 8.20
CA VAL A 112 1.19 3.76 9.24
C VAL A 112 1.57 4.56 10.47
N LEU A 113 2.19 5.72 10.24
CA LEU A 113 2.70 6.60 11.27
C LEU A 113 2.55 8.06 10.83
N VAL A 114 2.06 8.90 11.75
CA VAL A 114 1.99 10.35 11.57
C VAL A 114 2.46 11.03 12.86
N GLY A 115 3.48 11.88 12.76
CA GLY A 115 4.01 12.67 13.87
C GLY A 115 5.08 11.95 14.70
N ASP A 116 5.16 12.28 15.99
CA ASP A 116 6.31 11.92 16.82
C ASP A 116 6.17 10.58 17.58
N SER A 117 5.15 9.76 17.29
CA SER A 117 4.99 8.43 17.90
C SER A 117 6.03 7.41 17.43
N LEU A 118 6.54 6.55 18.31
CA LEU A 118 7.49 5.50 17.93
C LEU A 118 6.82 4.48 16.99
N LEU A 119 7.47 4.16 15.87
CA LEU A 119 7.05 3.07 14.99
C LEU A 119 7.22 1.74 15.70
N THR A 120 6.20 0.89 15.64
CA THR A 120 6.26 -0.47 16.18
C THR A 120 6.00 -1.53 15.11
N ASP A 121 6.51 -2.74 15.35
CA ASP A 121 6.25 -3.92 14.51
C ASP A 121 4.73 -4.17 14.36
N GLU A 122 3.94 -3.92 15.41
CA GLU A 122 2.47 -4.08 15.38
C GLU A 122 1.77 -3.07 14.47
N GLN A 123 2.27 -1.83 14.37
CA GLN A 123 1.74 -0.85 13.43
C GLN A 123 2.01 -1.25 11.98
N LEU A 124 3.24 -1.71 11.70
CA LEU A 124 3.61 -2.22 10.39
C LEU A 124 2.74 -3.43 10.03
N ASP A 125 2.64 -4.42 10.92
CA ASP A 125 1.88 -5.65 10.68
C ASP A 125 0.41 -5.34 10.38
N ARG A 126 -0.26 -4.55 11.23
CA ARG A 126 -1.66 -4.15 11.00
C ARG A 126 -1.85 -3.40 9.69
N ALA A 127 -0.92 -2.51 9.33
CA ALA A 127 -1.02 -1.74 8.10
C ALA A 127 -0.87 -2.64 6.86
N PHE A 128 0.11 -3.55 6.85
CA PHE A 128 0.30 -4.50 5.75
C PHE A 128 -0.87 -5.49 5.65
N SER A 129 -1.36 -6.04 6.77
CA SER A 129 -2.53 -6.92 6.77
C SER A 129 -3.78 -6.21 6.23
N ALA A 130 -4.01 -4.96 6.63
CA ALA A 130 -5.13 -4.18 6.12
C ALA A 130 -5.00 -3.91 4.61
N MET A 131 -3.80 -3.56 4.13
CA MET A 131 -3.54 -3.36 2.71
C MET A 131 -3.80 -4.64 1.92
N LEU A 132 -3.20 -5.76 2.31
CA LEU A 132 -3.34 -7.05 1.62
C LEU A 132 -4.78 -7.56 1.61
N TYR A 133 -5.48 -7.45 2.74
CA TYR A 133 -6.90 -7.81 2.82
C TYR A 133 -7.73 -7.04 1.79
N ASN A 134 -7.54 -5.71 1.70
CA ASN A 134 -8.31 -4.89 0.79
C ASN A 134 -7.92 -5.07 -0.68
N LEU A 135 -6.64 -5.36 -0.97
CA LEU A 135 -6.22 -5.71 -2.32
C LEU A 135 -6.87 -7.02 -2.79
N ASN A 136 -6.89 -8.04 -1.93
CA ASN A 136 -7.57 -9.31 -2.22
C ASN A 136 -9.09 -9.12 -2.35
N TYR A 137 -9.72 -8.39 -1.43
CA TYR A 137 -11.14 -8.07 -1.49
C TYR A 137 -11.50 -7.32 -2.78
N SER A 138 -10.67 -6.35 -3.18
CA SER A 138 -10.86 -5.62 -4.43
C SER A 138 -10.72 -6.53 -5.64
N HIS A 139 -9.69 -7.38 -5.67
CA HIS A 139 -9.51 -8.34 -6.75
C HIS A 139 -10.75 -9.22 -6.95
N GLU A 140 -11.38 -9.69 -5.87
CA GLU A 140 -12.57 -10.53 -5.98
C GLU A 140 -13.80 -9.79 -6.50
N ASN A 141 -13.95 -8.51 -6.16
CA ASN A 141 -15.19 -7.74 -6.39
C ASN A 141 -15.14 -6.80 -7.59
N ILE A 142 -13.94 -6.38 -8.02
CA ILE A 142 -13.75 -5.43 -9.12
C ILE A 142 -12.77 -5.91 -10.19
N LYS A 143 -12.44 -7.21 -10.26
CA LYS A 143 -11.57 -7.79 -11.31
C LYS A 143 -11.97 -7.42 -12.74
N ASP A 144 -13.26 -7.30 -13.03
CA ASP A 144 -13.75 -6.99 -14.38
C ASP A 144 -13.41 -5.56 -14.85
N TYR A 145 -12.94 -4.71 -13.92
CA TYR A 145 -12.42 -3.37 -14.19
C TYR A 145 -10.89 -3.34 -14.26
N LEU A 146 -10.19 -4.37 -13.77
CA LEU A 146 -8.73 -4.41 -13.72
C LEU A 146 -8.12 -4.74 -15.09
N GLU A 147 -6.87 -4.33 -15.30
CA GLU A 147 -6.01 -4.73 -16.44
C GLU A 147 -5.38 -6.11 -16.21
#